data_AF-A0A4U1I979-F1
#
_entry.id   AF-A0A4U1I979-F1
#
_cell.length_a   1.000
_cell.length_b   1.000
_cell.length_c   1.000
_cell.angle_alpha   90.00
_cell.angle_beta   90.00
_cell.angle_gamma   90.00
#
_symmetry.space_group_name_H-M   'P 1'
#
loop_
_entity.id
_entity.type
_entity.pdbx_description
1 polymer ?
#
loop_
_entity_poly.entity_id
_entity_poly.type
_entity_poly.pdbx_seq_one_letter_code
_entity_poly.pdbx_strand_id
1 'polypeptide(L)'
;MGGTGGMGSTGGTGGMGSTGGTGGMGSTGGMGSTGGTGGNGGMGGNSMGDWVPPPPVIVPPLPPPPDYSNYPVDAQGRPILLRGARINMVVRLTPDAISARERCAEIVANCFEPGVRSLDACMMSSPHCTTSEPWTEPAPCCADACFTAYSAQRIAGVDPITAYLSVLYGGPVCMPGVDAMLGGAP
;
A
#
# COMPACT_ATOMS: atom_id res chain seq x y z
N MET A 1 34.58 -21.17 49.39
CA MET A 1 34.44 -20.43 48.12
C MET A 1 34.29 -21.48 47.02
N GLY A 2 33.26 -21.53 46.16
CA GLY A 2 32.06 -20.72 46.00
C GLY A 2 30.89 -21.60 45.56
N GLY A 3 29.67 -21.09 45.75
CA GLY A 3 28.43 -21.71 45.26
C GLY A 3 27.75 -20.84 44.19
N THR A 4 26.70 -21.43 43.61
CA THR A 4 25.68 -20.89 42.67
C THR A 4 26.14 -20.58 41.23
N GLY A 5 25.39 -20.90 40.17
CA GLY A 5 23.96 -21.25 40.09
C GLY A 5 23.63 -22.29 39.02
N GLY A 6 22.42 -22.84 39.13
CA GLY A 6 21.85 -23.80 38.18
C GLY A 6 20.59 -23.28 37.48
N MET A 7 20.22 -24.08 36.47
CA MET A 7 18.89 -24.30 35.89
C MET A 7 18.31 -23.30 34.88
N GLY A 8 17.81 -23.87 33.77
CA GLY A 8 16.92 -23.24 32.80
C GLY A 8 16.82 -23.99 31.48
N SER A 9 16.08 -25.10 31.44
CA SER A 9 15.53 -25.70 30.20
C SER A 9 14.24 -24.98 29.78
N THR A 10 13.77 -25.27 28.55
CA THR A 10 12.42 -25.00 27.95
C THR A 10 12.40 -23.83 26.94
N GLY A 11 11.82 -23.92 25.74
CA GLY A 11 11.00 -24.97 25.13
C GLY A 11 10.81 -24.73 23.62
N GLY A 12 10.32 -25.76 22.93
CA GLY A 12 9.93 -25.68 21.53
C GLY A 12 8.48 -25.27 21.31
N THR A 13 8.18 -25.12 20.02
CA THR A 13 6.87 -25.16 19.33
C THR A 13 6.18 -23.83 19.03
N GLY A 14 5.80 -23.70 17.76
CA GLY A 14 4.69 -22.89 17.27
C GLY A 14 4.26 -23.41 15.90
N GLY A 15 3.58 -24.56 15.88
CA GLY A 15 2.97 -25.14 14.68
C GLY A 15 1.76 -24.34 14.20
N MET A 16 1.45 -24.58 12.93
CA MET A 16 0.35 -24.06 12.11
C MET A 16 -0.98 -23.91 12.88
N GLY A 17 -1.55 -22.70 12.87
CA GLY A 17 -2.86 -22.41 13.45
C GLY A 17 -3.98 -22.98 12.59
N SER A 18 -4.65 -23.99 13.12
CA SER A 18 -5.88 -24.58 12.61
C SER A 18 -7.07 -23.62 12.74
N THR A 19 -7.96 -23.69 11.77
CA THR A 19 -9.28 -23.05 11.66
C THR A 19 -10.07 -23.04 12.98
N GLY A 20 -10.53 -21.86 13.43
CA GLY A 20 -11.40 -21.71 14.59
C GLY A 20 -12.85 -22.13 14.29
N GLY A 21 -13.35 -23.12 15.01
CA GLY A 21 -14.76 -23.48 15.07
C GLY A 21 -15.55 -22.58 16.03
N THR A 22 -16.84 -22.42 15.74
CA THR A 22 -17.81 -21.57 16.42
C THR A 22 -18.24 -22.09 17.80
N GLY A 23 -18.29 -21.19 18.81
CA GLY A 23 -19.37 -21.13 19.81
C GLY A 23 -19.11 -21.65 21.24
N GLY A 24 -19.30 -20.77 22.23
CA GLY A 24 -19.49 -21.11 23.65
C GLY A 24 -19.65 -19.84 24.52
N MET A 25 -20.88 -19.55 24.97
CA MET A 25 -21.23 -18.41 25.83
C MET A 25 -20.92 -18.73 27.30
N GLY A 26 -20.20 -17.86 28.02
CA GLY A 26 -20.02 -17.99 29.47
C GLY A 26 -19.07 -16.99 30.16
N SER A 27 -19.65 -16.23 31.09
CA SER A 27 -19.08 -15.53 32.27
C SER A 27 -18.12 -14.34 32.09
N THR A 28 -18.61 -13.20 32.58
CA THR A 28 -17.94 -11.92 32.86
C THR A 28 -16.72 -12.08 33.77
N GLY A 29 -15.55 -11.59 33.32
CA GLY A 29 -14.34 -11.43 34.12
C GLY A 29 -13.49 -10.28 33.57
N GLY A 30 -13.02 -9.43 34.50
CA GLY A 30 -12.14 -8.25 34.38
C GLY A 30 -11.57 -7.84 33.01
N MET A 31 -11.77 -6.56 32.68
CA MET A 31 -11.04 -5.85 31.61
C MET A 31 -9.53 -5.84 31.94
N GLY A 32 -8.82 -6.85 31.43
CA GLY A 32 -7.36 -6.88 31.39
C GLY A 32 -6.87 -6.07 30.20
N SER A 33 -5.88 -5.22 30.45
CA SER A 33 -5.17 -4.41 29.44
C SER A 33 -4.84 -5.23 28.19
N THR A 34 -5.35 -4.79 27.04
CA THR A 34 -4.97 -5.29 25.72
C THR A 34 -3.44 -5.25 25.60
N GLY A 35 -2.83 -6.43 25.62
CA GLY A 35 -1.40 -6.59 25.34
C GLY A 35 -1.12 -6.04 23.96
N GLY A 36 -0.07 -5.22 23.85
CA GLY A 36 0.33 -4.58 22.60
C GLY A 36 0.42 -5.61 21.48
N THR A 37 -0.20 -5.29 20.35
CA THR A 37 -0.05 -6.01 19.09
C THR A 37 1.44 -6.25 18.86
N GLY A 38 1.83 -7.53 18.77
CA GLY A 38 3.20 -7.92 18.48
C GLY A 38 3.66 -7.20 17.21
N GLY A 39 4.79 -6.49 17.33
CA GLY A 39 5.38 -5.77 16.22
C GLY A 39 5.54 -6.70 15.02
N ASN A 40 5.10 -6.24 13.85
CA ASN A 40 5.44 -6.85 12.58
C ASN A 40 6.92 -7.20 12.59
N GLY A 41 7.23 -8.47 12.33
CA GLY A 41 8.58 -8.98 12.26
C GLY A 41 9.44 -8.04 11.42
N GLY A 42 10.44 -7.43 12.06
CA GLY A 42 11.38 -6.54 11.42
C GLY A 42 12.05 -7.27 10.27
N MET A 43 11.70 -6.90 9.04
CA MET A 43 12.50 -7.21 7.88
C MET A 43 13.77 -6.37 7.98
N GLY A 44 14.86 -7.02 8.39
CA GLY A 44 16.24 -6.62 8.13
C GLY A 44 16.54 -5.14 8.29
N GLY A 45 16.55 -4.65 9.54
CA GLY A 45 17.44 -3.55 9.85
C GLY A 45 18.87 -4.05 9.67
N ASN A 46 19.62 -3.40 8.77
CA ASN A 46 21.00 -2.95 8.96
C ASN A 46 21.41 -2.10 7.74
N SER A 47 21.97 -0.92 8.03
CA SER A 47 22.65 0.03 7.14
C SER A 47 21.76 0.98 6.33
N MET A 48 21.77 2.26 6.74
CA MET A 48 21.67 3.38 5.80
C MET A 48 22.65 3.11 4.65
N GLY A 49 22.15 2.89 3.43
CA GLY A 49 22.99 2.82 2.22
C GLY A 49 23.08 1.52 1.44
N ASP A 50 22.59 0.37 1.94
CA ASP A 50 22.81 -0.93 1.26
C ASP A 50 21.59 -1.45 0.47
N TRP A 51 20.50 -0.68 0.40
CA TRP A 51 19.35 -1.09 -0.42
C TRP A 51 19.71 -1.06 -1.90
N VAL A 52 19.48 -2.18 -2.58
CA VAL A 52 19.60 -2.33 -4.03
C VAL A 52 18.22 -2.70 -4.58
N PRO A 53 17.78 -2.12 -5.70
CA PRO A 53 16.54 -2.52 -6.36
C PRO A 53 16.50 -4.05 -6.54
N PRO A 54 15.41 -4.72 -6.14
CA PRO A 54 15.28 -6.14 -6.35
C PRO A 54 15.20 -6.49 -7.84
N PRO A 55 15.45 -7.75 -8.22
CA PRO A 55 15.24 -8.21 -9.59
C PRO A 55 13.82 -7.89 -10.10
N PRO A 56 13.66 -7.53 -11.39
CA PRO A 56 12.36 -7.24 -11.95
C PRO A 56 11.40 -8.42 -11.85
N VAL A 57 10.13 -8.11 -11.57
CA VAL A 57 9.02 -9.07 -11.57
C VAL A 57 8.02 -8.74 -12.67
N ILE A 58 7.25 -9.74 -13.08
CA ILE A 58 6.13 -9.52 -13.99
C ILE A 58 5.02 -8.84 -13.20
N VAL A 59 4.64 -7.65 -13.64
CA VAL A 59 3.50 -6.90 -13.08
C VAL A 59 2.22 -7.38 -13.77
N PRO A 60 1.26 -7.96 -13.03
CA PRO A 60 0.00 -8.40 -13.61
C PRO A 60 -0.81 -7.20 -14.11
N PRO A 61 -1.59 -7.37 -15.21
CA PRO A 61 -2.49 -6.32 -15.65
C PRO A 61 -3.53 -6.01 -14.57
N LEU A 62 -3.98 -4.76 -14.53
CA LEU A 62 -5.06 -4.36 -13.65
C LEU A 62 -6.35 -5.13 -13.98
N PRO A 63 -7.18 -5.44 -12.95
CA PRO A 63 -8.51 -5.95 -13.20
C PRO A 63 -9.32 -4.94 -14.04
N PRO A 64 -10.33 -5.40 -14.79
CA PRO A 64 -11.22 -4.50 -15.51
C PRO A 64 -11.90 -3.54 -14.52
N PRO A 65 -12.15 -2.28 -14.93
CA PRO A 65 -12.84 -1.33 -14.07
C PRO A 65 -14.24 -1.85 -13.72
N PRO A 66 -14.77 -1.51 -12.53
CA PRO A 66 -16.11 -1.93 -12.16
C PRO A 66 -17.16 -1.41 -13.16
N ASP A 67 -18.16 -2.24 -13.44
CA ASP A 67 -19.28 -1.86 -14.30
C ASP A 67 -20.31 -1.04 -13.51
N TYR A 68 -20.42 0.23 -13.87
CA TYR A 68 -21.38 1.17 -13.28
C TYR A 68 -22.62 1.41 -14.16
N SER A 69 -22.82 0.64 -15.23
CA SER A 69 -23.90 0.84 -16.21
C SER A 69 -25.31 0.83 -15.58
N ASN A 70 -25.49 0.09 -14.49
CA ASN A 70 -26.76 -0.03 -13.78
C ASN A 70 -26.92 0.94 -12.60
N TYR A 71 -25.95 1.82 -12.35
CA TYR A 71 -26.00 2.77 -11.25
C TYR A 71 -26.86 3.99 -11.62
N PRO A 72 -27.59 4.60 -10.66
CA PRO A 72 -28.23 5.89 -10.88
C PRO A 72 -27.18 6.93 -11.28
N VAL A 73 -27.50 7.79 -12.23
CA VAL A 73 -26.61 8.87 -12.67
C VAL A 73 -27.06 10.24 -12.15
N ASP A 74 -26.12 11.18 -12.05
CA ASP A 74 -26.42 12.58 -11.79
C ASP A 74 -26.88 13.33 -13.07
N ALA A 75 -27.14 14.63 -12.96
CA ALA A 75 -27.55 15.46 -14.09
C ALA A 75 -26.49 15.57 -15.20
N GLN A 76 -25.24 15.21 -14.91
CA GLN A 76 -24.12 15.16 -15.86
C GLN A 76 -23.88 13.74 -16.40
N GLY A 77 -24.74 12.78 -16.08
CA GLY A 77 -24.62 11.39 -16.53
C GLY A 77 -23.56 10.59 -15.78
N ARG A 78 -23.03 11.08 -14.65
CA ARG A 78 -22.00 10.37 -13.87
C ARG A 78 -22.66 9.38 -12.91
N PRO A 79 -22.19 8.12 -12.84
CA PRO A 79 -22.69 7.15 -11.87
C PRO A 79 -22.54 7.64 -10.43
N ILE A 80 -23.60 7.53 -9.63
CA ILE A 80 -23.66 7.90 -8.21
C ILE A 80 -23.33 6.66 -7.38
N LEU A 81 -22.15 6.65 -6.76
CA LEU A 81 -21.71 5.56 -5.88
C LEU A 81 -22.38 5.63 -4.50
N LEU A 82 -22.58 6.85 -4.00
CA LEU A 82 -23.21 7.10 -2.71
C LEU A 82 -24.07 8.35 -2.78
N ARG A 83 -25.32 8.23 -2.33
CA ARG A 83 -26.26 9.34 -2.21
C ARG A 83 -26.39 9.75 -0.74
N GLY A 84 -25.90 10.93 -0.41
CA GLY A 84 -26.08 11.55 0.90
C GLY A 84 -27.20 12.59 0.89
N ALA A 85 -27.58 13.08 2.07
CA ALA A 85 -28.64 14.09 2.21
C ALA A 85 -28.27 15.46 1.58
N ARG A 86 -26.97 15.76 1.44
CA ARG A 86 -26.46 17.03 0.89
C ARG A 86 -25.35 16.87 -0.14
N ILE A 87 -24.75 15.69 -0.23
CA ILE A 87 -23.61 15.40 -1.10
C ILE A 87 -23.83 14.06 -1.78
N ASN A 88 -23.45 13.98 -3.05
CA ASN A 88 -23.36 12.72 -3.77
C ASN A 88 -21.89 12.45 -4.07
N MET A 89 -21.48 11.19 -3.92
CA MET A 89 -20.22 10.70 -4.46
C MET A 89 -20.50 10.13 -5.84
N VAL A 90 -19.79 10.64 -6.84
CA VAL A 90 -19.97 10.25 -8.24
C VAL A 90 -18.66 9.78 -8.83
N VAL A 91 -18.72 8.87 -9.80
CA VAL A 91 -17.57 8.45 -10.58
C VAL A 91 -17.12 9.61 -11.47
N ARG A 92 -15.84 9.94 -11.41
CA ARG A 92 -15.23 10.90 -12.33
C ARG A 92 -14.89 10.19 -13.63
N LEU A 93 -15.38 10.74 -14.76
CA LEU A 93 -15.19 10.14 -16.08
C LEU A 93 -13.97 10.67 -16.83
N THR A 94 -13.44 11.82 -16.42
CA THR A 94 -12.25 12.45 -17.03
C THR A 94 -11.00 12.14 -16.21
N PRO A 95 -10.00 11.45 -16.77
CA PRO A 95 -8.71 11.28 -16.12
C PRO A 95 -8.04 12.62 -15.78
N ASP A 96 -7.41 12.67 -14.62
CA ASP A 96 -6.61 13.77 -14.09
C ASP A 96 -5.41 13.25 -13.29
N ALA A 97 -4.55 14.14 -12.79
CA ALA A 97 -3.34 13.76 -12.06
C ALA A 97 -3.62 12.87 -10.85
N ILE A 98 -4.71 13.13 -10.11
CA ILE A 98 -5.11 12.30 -8.96
C ILE A 98 -5.47 10.89 -9.44
N SER A 99 -6.28 10.77 -10.50
CA SER A 99 -6.63 9.47 -11.06
C SER A 99 -5.42 8.70 -11.61
N ALA A 100 -4.42 9.40 -12.16
CA ALA A 100 -3.18 8.79 -12.61
C ALA A 100 -2.35 8.27 -11.43
N ARG A 101 -2.29 9.01 -10.31
CA ARG A 101 -1.68 8.52 -9.07
C ARG A 101 -2.36 7.26 -8.58
N GLU A 102 -3.68 7.25 -8.48
CA GLU A 102 -4.40 6.06 -8.00
C GLU A 102 -4.18 4.87 -8.93
N ARG A 103 -4.11 5.09 -10.25
CA ARG A 103 -3.77 4.03 -11.20
C ARG A 103 -2.36 3.48 -10.99
N CYS A 104 -1.36 4.34 -10.76
CA CYS A 104 -0.01 3.88 -10.38
C CYS A 104 -0.05 3.07 -9.08
N ALA A 105 -0.77 3.55 -8.07
CA ALA A 105 -0.92 2.86 -6.81
C ALA A 105 -1.58 1.48 -6.98
N GLU A 106 -2.62 1.40 -7.83
CA GLU A 106 -3.32 0.16 -8.14
C GLU A 106 -2.41 -0.85 -8.83
N ILE A 107 -1.54 -0.42 -9.75
CA ILE A 107 -0.58 -1.30 -10.43
C ILE A 107 0.33 -1.98 -9.40
N VAL A 108 0.92 -1.18 -8.50
CA VAL A 108 1.83 -1.68 -7.48
C VAL A 108 1.10 -2.60 -6.50
N ALA A 109 -0.09 -2.20 -6.04
CA ALA A 109 -0.91 -2.97 -5.11
C ALA A 109 -1.40 -4.30 -5.72
N ASN A 110 -1.82 -4.30 -6.99
CA ASN A 110 -2.24 -5.50 -7.72
C ASN A 110 -1.07 -6.46 -7.97
N CYS A 111 0.15 -5.93 -8.12
CA CYS A 111 1.35 -6.76 -8.19
C CYS A 111 1.71 -7.40 -6.84
N PHE A 112 1.56 -6.66 -5.73
CA PHE A 112 2.04 -7.07 -4.42
C PHE A 112 1.34 -8.34 -3.92
N GLU A 113 2.14 -9.35 -3.58
CA GLU A 113 1.65 -10.63 -3.07
C GLU A 113 2.60 -11.11 -1.96
N PRO A 114 2.21 -10.98 -0.67
CA PRO A 114 3.09 -11.34 0.45
C PRO A 114 3.65 -12.76 0.34
N GLY A 115 4.97 -12.89 0.43
CA GLY A 115 5.67 -14.18 0.28
C GLY A 115 5.95 -14.59 -1.17
N VAL A 116 5.40 -13.89 -2.17
CA VAL A 116 5.60 -14.18 -3.61
C VAL A 116 6.27 -13.01 -4.33
N ARG A 117 5.72 -11.80 -4.22
CA ARG A 117 6.26 -10.55 -4.80
C ARG A 117 6.30 -9.45 -3.74
N SER A 118 7.49 -8.92 -3.47
CA SER A 118 7.66 -7.84 -2.50
C SER A 118 7.19 -6.49 -3.06
N LEU A 119 6.88 -5.55 -2.17
CA LEU A 119 6.47 -4.21 -2.56
C LEU A 119 7.61 -3.47 -3.30
N ASP A 120 8.86 -3.66 -2.86
CA ASP A 120 10.04 -3.13 -3.56
C ASP A 120 10.09 -3.63 -5.01
N ALA A 121 9.84 -4.93 -5.25
CA ALA A 121 9.88 -5.50 -6.60
C ALA A 121 8.74 -4.98 -7.47
N CYS A 122 7.53 -4.89 -6.92
CA CYS A 122 6.37 -4.37 -7.63
C CYS A 122 6.50 -2.89 -7.97
N MET A 123 7.00 -2.07 -7.03
CA MET A 123 7.26 -0.66 -7.29
C MET A 123 8.31 -0.51 -8.40
N MET A 124 9.45 -1.19 -8.27
CA MET A 124 10.56 -1.05 -9.23
C MET A 124 10.32 -1.72 -10.59
N SER A 125 9.28 -2.55 -10.74
CA SER A 125 8.91 -3.19 -12.00
C SER A 125 7.68 -2.57 -12.65
N SER A 126 7.06 -1.58 -12.01
CA SER A 126 5.87 -0.93 -12.55
C SER A 126 6.16 -0.20 -13.87
N PRO A 127 5.20 -0.10 -14.80
CA PRO A 127 5.41 0.60 -16.06
C PRO A 127 5.75 2.07 -15.82
N HIS A 128 6.79 2.56 -16.50
CA HIS A 128 7.18 3.96 -16.48
C HIS A 128 6.32 4.78 -17.44
N CYS A 129 5.86 5.94 -16.99
CA CYS A 129 5.23 6.92 -17.86
C CYS A 129 6.24 7.49 -18.86
N THR A 130 5.76 7.82 -20.05
CA THR A 130 6.55 8.42 -21.13
C THR A 130 6.34 9.92 -21.27
N THR A 131 5.33 10.46 -20.58
CA THR A 131 4.91 11.85 -20.64
C THR A 131 4.94 12.53 -19.28
N SER A 132 4.93 13.87 -19.28
CA SER A 132 4.74 14.69 -18.07
C SER A 132 3.29 14.78 -17.61
N GLU A 133 2.35 14.25 -18.39
CA GLU A 133 0.91 14.22 -18.09
C GLU A 133 0.41 12.76 -18.09
N PRO A 134 0.77 11.95 -17.09
CA PRO A 134 0.45 10.51 -17.04
C PRO A 134 -1.03 10.16 -17.26
N TRP A 135 -1.96 11.07 -16.93
CA TRP A 135 -3.39 10.87 -17.14
C TRP A 135 -3.83 10.92 -18.61
N THR A 136 -2.94 11.33 -19.52
CA THR A 136 -3.16 11.33 -20.97
C THR A 136 -2.67 10.05 -21.64
N GLU A 137 -1.89 9.22 -20.93
CA GLU A 137 -1.36 7.99 -21.50
C GLU A 137 -2.45 6.93 -21.67
N PRO A 138 -2.42 6.16 -22.76
CA PRO A 138 -3.44 5.15 -23.04
C PRO A 138 -3.40 3.97 -22.05
N ALA A 139 -2.24 3.73 -21.43
CA ALA A 139 -2.03 2.68 -20.46
C ALA A 139 -1.64 3.28 -19.08
N PRO A 140 -2.10 2.67 -17.97
CA PRO A 140 -1.64 3.03 -16.63
C PRO A 140 -0.12 2.91 -16.48
N CYS A 141 0.48 3.89 -15.80
CA CYS A 141 1.92 3.96 -15.56
C CYS A 141 2.20 4.74 -14.26
N CYS A 142 3.44 4.67 -13.80
CA CYS A 142 4.00 5.48 -12.71
C CYS A 142 5.03 6.47 -13.26
N ALA A 143 5.04 7.70 -12.76
CA ALA A 143 6.04 8.69 -13.18
C ALA A 143 7.45 8.33 -12.67
N ASP A 144 8.49 8.67 -13.43
CA ASP A 144 9.90 8.41 -13.06
C ASP A 144 10.26 8.94 -11.66
N ALA A 145 9.72 10.11 -11.32
CA ALA A 145 9.91 10.73 -10.00
C ALA A 145 9.47 9.81 -8.85
N CYS A 146 8.47 8.95 -9.05
CA CYS A 146 8.03 7.99 -8.04
C CYS A 146 9.09 6.92 -7.76
N PHE A 147 9.75 6.39 -8.79
CA PHE A 147 10.82 5.41 -8.64
C PHE A 147 12.04 6.04 -7.96
N THR A 148 12.41 7.25 -8.37
CA THR A 148 13.53 7.98 -7.75
C THR A 148 13.26 8.28 -6.26
N ALA A 149 12.09 8.83 -5.95
CA ALA A 149 11.72 9.15 -4.57
C ALA A 149 11.60 7.90 -3.69
N TYR A 150 11.00 6.82 -4.21
CA TYR A 150 10.91 5.55 -3.50
C TYR A 150 12.27 4.97 -3.21
N SER A 151 13.14 4.87 -4.21
CA SER A 151 14.52 4.38 -4.06
C SER A 151 15.28 5.19 -3.01
N ALA A 152 15.15 6.51 -3.02
CA ALA A 152 15.78 7.38 -2.03
C ALA A 152 15.33 7.07 -0.59
N GLN A 153 14.03 6.85 -0.37
CA GLN A 153 13.51 6.46 0.94
C GLN A 153 14.01 5.07 1.38
N ARG A 154 14.09 4.11 0.44
CA ARG A 154 14.59 2.78 0.74
C ARG A 154 16.08 2.77 1.07
N ILE A 155 16.90 3.54 0.35
CA ILE A 155 18.32 3.77 0.65
C ILE A 155 18.50 4.41 2.04
N ALA A 156 17.60 5.32 2.42
CA ALA A 156 17.55 5.92 3.75
C ALA A 156 17.07 4.98 4.87
N GLY A 157 16.69 3.74 4.54
CA GLY A 157 16.25 2.72 5.50
C GLY A 157 14.78 2.79 5.89
N VAL A 158 13.96 3.62 5.21
CA VAL A 158 12.51 3.69 5.44
C VAL A 158 11.85 2.43 4.90
N ASP A 159 11.05 1.70 5.68
CA ASP A 159 10.43 0.44 5.25
C ASP A 159 9.56 0.58 3.98
N PRO A 160 9.35 -0.51 3.20
CA PRO A 160 8.66 -0.44 1.91
C PRO A 160 7.28 0.22 1.94
N ILE A 161 6.46 -0.09 2.95
CA ILE A 161 5.08 0.40 3.01
C ILE A 161 5.08 1.89 3.34
N THR A 162 5.88 2.30 4.33
CA THR A 162 6.02 3.73 4.67
C THR A 162 6.59 4.51 3.49
N ALA A 163 7.60 3.98 2.81
CA ALA A 163 8.19 4.62 1.63
C ALA A 163 7.17 4.79 0.50
N TYR A 164 6.42 3.72 0.20
CA TYR A 164 5.39 3.73 -0.83
C TYR A 164 4.30 4.76 -0.54
N LEU A 165 3.75 4.74 0.69
CA LEU A 165 2.71 5.66 1.10
C LEU A 165 3.21 7.11 1.14
N SER A 166 4.44 7.33 1.61
CA SER A 166 5.03 8.66 1.65
C SER A 166 5.26 9.22 0.25
N VAL A 167 5.67 8.42 -0.72
CA VAL A 167 5.98 8.87 -2.09
C VAL A 167 4.72 9.19 -2.89
N LEU A 168 3.66 8.39 -2.73
CA LEU A 168 2.41 8.59 -3.44
C LEU A 168 1.47 9.58 -2.76
N TYR A 169 1.46 9.61 -1.42
CA TYR A 169 0.43 10.34 -0.67
C TYR A 169 1.01 11.38 0.30
N GLY A 170 2.32 11.33 0.59
CA GLY A 170 3.02 12.37 1.35
C GLY A 170 3.55 13.46 0.43
N GLY A 171 3.46 14.72 0.87
CA GLY A 171 3.96 15.87 0.10
C GLY A 171 5.50 16.00 0.18
N PRO A 172 6.20 16.29 -0.93
CA PRO A 172 5.68 16.43 -2.29
C PRO A 172 5.30 15.07 -2.91
N VAL A 173 4.15 15.03 -3.59
CA VAL A 173 3.66 13.81 -4.24
C VAL A 173 4.41 13.57 -5.54
N CYS A 174 4.91 12.35 -5.73
CA CYS A 174 5.77 12.03 -6.88
C CYS A 174 5.08 12.09 -8.24
N MET A 175 3.75 12.01 -8.28
CA MET A 175 2.98 12.05 -9.51
C MET A 175 2.78 13.50 -9.96
N PRO A 176 3.24 13.89 -11.17
CA PRO A 176 3.11 15.24 -11.67
C PRO A 176 1.67 15.77 -11.62
N GLY A 177 1.52 17.03 -11.24
CA GLY A 177 0.22 17.72 -11.20
C GLY A 177 -0.65 17.43 -9.97
N VAL A 178 -0.33 16.42 -9.15
CA VAL A 178 -1.14 16.08 -7.97
C VAL A 178 -1.11 17.18 -6.92
N ASP A 179 0.08 17.68 -6.54
CA ASP A 179 0.20 18.73 -5.52
C ASP A 179 -0.56 20.00 -5.94
N ALA A 180 -0.47 20.41 -7.21
CA ALA A 180 -1.23 21.53 -7.75
C ALA A 180 -2.75 21.31 -7.64
N MET A 181 -3.24 20.10 -7.89
CA MET A 181 -4.67 19.76 -7.72
C MET A 181 -5.11 19.75 -6.25
N LEU A 182 -4.22 19.42 -5.32
CA LEU A 182 -4.49 19.40 -3.88
C LEU A 182 -4.30 20.77 -3.22
N GLY A 183 -3.92 21.80 -3.99
CA GLY A 183 -3.67 23.15 -3.48
C GLY A 183 -2.29 23.34 -2.84
N GLY A 184 -1.36 22.41 -3.07
CA GLY A 184 0.06 22.58 -2.78
C GLY A 184 0.73 23.50 -3.81
N ALA A 185 1.74 24.27 -3.37
CA ALA A 185 2.57 25.06 -4.27
C ALA A 185 3.42 24.13 -5.17
N PRO A 186 3.70 24.52 -6.43
CA PRO A 186 4.52 23.74 -7.36
C PRO A 186 5.98 23.61 -6.93
#